data_AF-A0A7U2IAV0-F1
#
_entry.id   AF-A0A7U2IAV0-F1
#
_cell.length_a   1.000
_cell.length_b   1.000
_cell.length_c   1.000
_cell.angle_alpha   90.00
_cell.angle_beta   90.00
_cell.angle_gamma   90.00
#
_symmetry.space_group_name_H-M   'P 1'
#
loop_
_entity.id
_entity.type
_entity.pdbx_description
1 polymer ?
#
loop_
_entity_poly.entity_id
_entity_poly.type
_entity_poly.pdbx_seq_one_letter_code
_entity_poly.pdbx_strand_id
1 'polypeptide(L)'
;MRQAGANGQKPQPGKSCSLAYPGIPTIFINNFIDMELNCMMTEIDAIESESTKNTHRSGNLTEVFDVSYMIRGKLLEGLSSVLLTSHTCTDFDIKHQLSTAKGMVNADRMRQLLEQAEDSHRHFSIEFPTWALTAASPLFKQCHEAQPGLSAIPVKLGNLLPGYVMCVLDWYGHALQNKHWNDFLPESPSVDGHDKWYWVYCYAAMRVLGLNDFAAQLQMFIESIIDDLATNISNYAHLLNTLRADDPIMFQLAWYTVMNLQQPSPHLTQLDCETLAEHFPQFAGLVNTILQAH
;
A
#
# COMPACT_ATOMS: atom_id res chain seq x y z
N MET A 1 -4.13 -62.44 24.49
CA MET A 1 -4.20 -61.69 23.22
C MET A 1 -5.45 -60.82 23.26
N ARG A 2 -5.29 -59.51 23.48
CA ARG A 2 -6.39 -58.54 23.58
C ARG A 2 -6.50 -57.79 22.24
N GLN A 3 -7.70 -57.74 21.65
CA GLN A 3 -8.05 -56.75 20.63
C GLN A 3 -8.98 -55.73 21.26
N ALA A 4 -8.57 -54.46 21.24
CA ALA A 4 -9.42 -53.32 21.54
C ALA A 4 -9.50 -52.47 20.26
N GLY A 5 -10.70 -52.34 19.70
CA GLY A 5 -10.99 -51.39 18.64
C GLY A 5 -11.20 -50.01 19.24
N ALA A 6 -10.35 -49.05 18.86
CA ALA A 6 -10.51 -47.65 19.22
C ALA A 6 -10.94 -46.86 17.98
N ASN A 7 -12.12 -46.25 18.08
CA ASN A 7 -12.64 -45.23 17.18
C ASN A 7 -11.67 -44.04 17.10
N GLY A 8 -11.16 -43.77 15.90
CA GLY A 8 -10.44 -42.53 15.60
C GLY A 8 -11.41 -41.41 15.27
N GLN A 9 -11.58 -40.46 16.19
CA GLN A 9 -12.14 -39.15 15.86
C GLN A 9 -11.02 -38.27 15.28
N LYS A 10 -11.22 -37.84 14.03
CA LYS A 10 -10.39 -36.84 13.33
C LYS A 10 -10.54 -35.47 14.02
N PRO A 11 -9.46 -34.67 14.16
CA PRO A 11 -9.59 -33.26 14.51
C PRO A 11 -10.23 -32.49 13.34
N GLN A 12 -11.26 -31.71 13.64
CA GLN A 12 -11.86 -30.75 12.70
C GLN A 12 -10.88 -29.60 12.44
N PRO A 13 -10.76 -29.09 11.19
CA PRO A 13 -9.95 -27.93 10.90
C PRO A 13 -10.60 -26.68 11.49
N GLY A 14 -9.80 -25.90 12.24
CA GLY A 14 -10.16 -24.59 12.73
C GLY A 14 -10.55 -23.68 11.56
N LYS A 15 -11.70 -23.02 11.69
CA LYS A 15 -12.17 -22.02 10.74
C LYS A 15 -11.19 -20.85 10.72
N SER A 16 -10.45 -20.69 9.62
CA SER A 16 -9.78 -19.44 9.29
C SER A 16 -10.84 -18.36 9.05
N CYS A 17 -10.70 -17.21 9.73
CA CYS A 17 -11.41 -16.00 9.33
C CYS A 17 -10.84 -15.56 7.98
N SER A 18 -11.46 -16.03 6.90
CA SER A 18 -11.37 -15.38 5.60
C SER A 18 -12.36 -14.22 5.60
N LEU A 19 -11.89 -13.02 5.23
CA LEU A 19 -12.71 -11.82 5.11
C LEU A 19 -13.74 -12.03 3.98
N ALA A 20 -14.91 -12.52 4.35
CA ALA A 20 -16.11 -12.51 3.53
C ALA A 20 -17.09 -11.51 4.16
N TYR A 21 -17.42 -10.44 3.44
CA TYR A 21 -18.52 -9.52 3.78
C TYR A 21 -19.85 -10.29 3.76
N PRO A 22 -20.71 -10.16 4.80
CA PRO A 22 -22.00 -9.48 4.55
C PRO A 22 -22.63 -8.74 5.75
N GLY A 23 -23.27 -7.59 5.44
CA GLY A 23 -24.47 -6.94 6.00
C GLY A 23 -24.91 -6.94 7.50
N ILE A 24 -25.04 -5.70 8.04
CA ILE A 24 -26.12 -5.11 8.92
C ILE A 24 -26.30 -5.70 10.36
N PRO A 25 -26.77 -4.97 11.43
CA PRO A 25 -26.91 -3.53 11.72
C PRO A 25 -26.15 -3.05 12.99
N THR A 26 -25.99 -1.72 13.06
CA THR A 26 -25.62 -0.89 14.22
C THR A 26 -26.55 -1.08 15.43
N ILE A 27 -26.04 -0.98 16.67
CA ILE A 27 -26.52 -0.05 17.74
C ILE A 27 -25.77 -0.23 19.07
N PHE A 28 -25.16 0.88 19.49
CA PHE A 28 -24.87 1.37 20.85
C PHE A 28 -23.85 0.60 21.70
N ILE A 29 -22.61 1.13 21.74
CA ILE A 29 -21.91 1.76 22.88
C ILE A 29 -20.58 2.28 22.29
N ASN A 30 -20.52 3.49 21.72
CA ASN A 30 -19.25 4.09 21.24
C ASN A 30 -19.21 5.64 21.27
N ASN A 31 -20.26 6.32 21.72
CA ASN A 31 -20.42 7.77 21.56
C ASN A 31 -19.40 8.67 22.30
N PHE A 32 -18.50 8.13 23.13
CA PHE A 32 -17.53 8.96 23.87
C PHE A 32 -16.12 8.94 23.27
N ILE A 33 -15.67 7.79 22.76
CA ILE A 33 -14.34 7.64 22.11
C ILE A 33 -14.41 8.07 20.64
N ASP A 34 -15.54 7.78 19.96
CA ASP A 34 -15.81 8.28 18.61
C ASP A 34 -15.87 9.81 18.56
N MET A 35 -16.31 10.45 19.65
CA MET A 35 -16.39 11.91 19.74
C MET A 35 -15.01 12.53 19.84
N GLU A 36 -14.08 11.99 20.65
CA GLU A 36 -12.72 12.55 20.75
C GLU A 36 -11.91 12.33 19.48
N LEU A 37 -12.01 11.17 18.82
CA LEU A 37 -11.26 10.89 17.59
C LEU A 37 -11.80 11.66 16.38
N ASN A 38 -13.13 11.73 16.23
CA ASN A 38 -13.70 12.61 15.23
C ASN A 38 -13.43 14.07 15.60
N CYS A 39 -13.44 14.49 16.86
CA CYS A 39 -13.10 15.86 17.23
C CYS A 39 -11.66 16.18 16.82
N MET A 40 -10.68 15.31 17.11
CA MET A 40 -9.28 15.54 16.73
C MET A 40 -9.05 15.56 15.22
N MET A 41 -9.64 14.64 14.45
CA MET A 41 -9.51 14.63 12.98
C MET A 41 -10.28 15.78 12.33
N THR A 42 -11.49 16.08 12.80
CA THR A 42 -12.30 17.21 12.29
C THR A 42 -11.68 18.55 12.70
N GLU A 43 -11.00 18.63 13.84
CA GLU A 43 -10.21 19.80 14.24
C GLU A 43 -8.98 19.97 13.35
N ILE A 44 -8.25 18.89 13.04
CA ILE A 44 -7.14 18.94 12.07
C ILE A 44 -7.63 19.42 10.70
N ASP A 45 -8.70 18.82 10.17
CA ASP A 45 -9.28 19.19 8.88
C ASP A 45 -9.87 20.62 8.90
N ALA A 46 -10.50 21.03 10.01
CA ALA A 46 -11.03 22.38 10.17
C ALA A 46 -9.92 23.44 10.23
N ILE A 47 -8.84 23.17 10.97
CA ILE A 47 -7.67 24.04 11.07
C ILE A 47 -6.99 24.20 9.69
N GLU A 48 -6.85 23.11 8.93
CA GLU A 48 -6.29 23.15 7.57
C GLU A 48 -7.23 23.89 6.58
N SER A 49 -8.55 23.75 6.75
CA SER A 49 -9.55 24.45 5.92
C SER A 49 -9.70 25.94 6.25
N GLU A 50 -9.46 26.37 7.50
CA GLU A 50 -9.45 27.78 7.90
C GLU A 50 -8.15 28.48 7.51
N SER A 51 -7.01 27.76 7.55
CA SER A 51 -5.72 28.25 7.04
C SER A 51 -5.78 28.60 5.55
N THR A 52 -6.45 27.78 4.75
CA THR A 52 -6.64 28.03 3.31
C THR A 52 -7.62 29.17 3.02
N LYS A 53 -8.61 29.44 3.89
CA LYS A 53 -9.58 30.55 3.75
C LYS A 53 -9.08 31.90 4.27
N ASN A 54 -8.15 31.92 5.23
CA ASN A 54 -7.64 33.14 5.87
C ASN A 54 -6.44 33.79 5.17
N THR A 55 -6.09 33.35 3.95
CA THR A 55 -5.05 33.97 3.10
C THR A 55 -5.26 35.46 2.80
N HIS A 56 -6.42 36.03 3.13
CA HIS A 56 -6.71 37.46 2.96
C HIS A 56 -6.79 38.30 4.26
N ARG A 57 -6.57 37.74 5.45
CA ARG A 57 -6.54 38.54 6.70
C ARG A 57 -5.39 38.14 7.63
N SER A 58 -4.27 38.84 7.43
CA SER A 58 -3.28 39.26 8.44
C SER A 58 -3.24 38.52 9.79
N GLY A 59 -2.13 37.80 10.02
CA GLY A 59 -1.53 37.56 11.34
C GLY A 59 -1.60 36.10 11.83
N ASN A 60 -0.43 35.47 11.96
CA ASN A 60 -0.14 34.21 12.67
C ASN A 60 -0.45 32.87 11.99
N LEU A 61 -0.09 32.71 10.72
CA LEU A 61 0.01 31.37 10.09
C LEU A 61 0.99 30.45 10.84
N THR A 62 2.10 30.99 11.36
CA THR A 62 3.15 30.21 12.05
C THR A 62 2.67 29.49 13.31
N GLU A 63 1.77 30.08 14.10
CA GLU A 63 1.27 29.46 15.34
C GLU A 63 0.26 28.34 15.07
N VAL A 64 -0.54 28.47 14.01
CA VAL A 64 -1.55 27.46 13.62
C VAL A 64 -0.88 26.20 13.06
N PHE A 65 0.17 26.37 12.24
CA PHE A 65 0.99 25.24 11.79
C PHE A 65 1.69 24.54 12.97
N ASP A 66 2.05 25.28 14.02
CA ASP A 66 2.73 24.71 15.18
C ASP A 66 1.82 23.81 16.03
N VAL A 67 0.53 24.15 16.17
CA VAL A 67 -0.43 23.33 16.94
C VAL A 67 -0.80 22.04 16.21
N SER A 68 -1.03 22.10 14.89
CA SER A 68 -1.43 20.91 14.13
C SER A 68 -0.36 19.82 14.13
N TYR A 69 0.93 20.15 13.97
CA TYR A 69 1.97 19.12 14.03
C TYR A 69 2.13 18.55 15.44
N MET A 70 1.98 19.37 16.50
CA MET A 70 2.04 18.88 17.88
C MET A 70 0.93 17.89 18.19
N ILE A 71 -0.26 18.08 17.61
CA ILE A 71 -1.39 17.16 17.74
C ILE A 71 -1.12 15.86 16.96
N ARG A 72 -0.59 15.96 15.73
CA ARG A 72 -0.22 14.79 14.91
C ARG A 72 0.87 13.94 15.57
N GLY A 73 1.87 14.57 16.17
CA GLY A 73 2.94 13.87 16.89
C GLY A 73 2.42 12.95 18.01
N LYS A 74 1.30 13.30 18.65
CA LYS A 74 0.68 12.46 19.69
C LYS A 74 0.13 11.14 19.16
N LEU A 75 -0.13 11.01 17.86
CA LEU A 75 -0.58 9.75 17.27
C LEU A 75 0.50 8.66 17.31
N LEU A 76 1.77 9.06 17.48
CA LEU A 76 2.89 8.13 17.69
C LEU A 76 3.01 7.66 19.14
N GLU A 77 2.23 8.24 20.06
CA GLU A 77 2.20 7.83 21.47
C GLU A 77 1.21 6.67 21.69
N GLY A 78 1.47 5.86 22.72
CA GLY A 78 0.57 4.80 23.15
C GLY A 78 0.93 3.41 22.63
N LEU A 79 -0.08 2.57 22.45
CA LEU A 79 0.09 1.16 22.08
C LEU A 79 0.44 1.01 20.60
N SER A 80 1.28 0.02 20.30
CA SER A 80 1.61 -0.39 18.94
C SER A 80 0.79 -1.60 18.53
N SER A 81 0.37 -1.62 17.27
CA SER A 81 -0.12 -2.82 16.59
C SER A 81 1.03 -3.49 15.84
N VAL A 82 1.00 -4.81 15.78
CA VAL A 82 1.90 -5.65 15.01
C VAL A 82 1.26 -5.97 13.67
N LEU A 83 1.83 -5.50 12.58
CA LEU A 83 1.47 -5.92 11.23
C LEU A 83 2.16 -7.26 10.95
N LEU A 84 1.37 -8.32 10.80
CA LEU A 84 1.85 -9.65 10.43
C LEU A 84 1.80 -9.78 8.92
N THR A 85 2.97 -9.78 8.30
CA THR A 85 3.12 -9.74 6.85
C THR A 85 3.68 -11.04 6.29
N SER A 86 3.26 -11.36 5.07
CA SER A 86 3.87 -12.38 4.23
C SER A 86 3.91 -11.91 2.78
N HIS A 87 4.90 -12.40 2.03
CA HIS A 87 5.08 -12.10 0.62
C HIS A 87 5.29 -13.39 -0.18
N THR A 88 5.06 -13.31 -1.49
CA THR A 88 5.16 -14.41 -2.46
C THR A 88 6.09 -14.05 -3.63
N CYS A 89 7.03 -13.13 -3.40
CA CYS A 89 7.99 -12.68 -4.40
C CYS A 89 8.76 -13.85 -5.02
N THR A 90 8.90 -13.82 -6.34
CA THR A 90 9.84 -14.67 -7.07
C THR A 90 11.27 -14.11 -7.00
N ASP A 91 12.28 -14.91 -7.37
CA ASP A 91 13.67 -14.44 -7.48
C ASP A 91 13.82 -13.20 -8.38
N PHE A 92 13.00 -13.11 -9.43
CA PHE A 92 12.97 -11.97 -10.32
C PHE A 92 12.43 -10.73 -9.60
N ASP A 93 11.29 -10.85 -8.92
CA ASP A 93 10.67 -9.75 -8.17
C ASP A 93 11.64 -9.22 -7.12
N ILE A 94 12.32 -10.11 -6.40
CA ILE A 94 13.31 -9.79 -5.38
C ILE A 94 14.48 -9.01 -5.99
N LYS A 95 15.09 -9.52 -7.07
CA LYS A 95 16.24 -8.85 -7.71
C LYS A 95 15.87 -7.47 -8.23
N HIS A 96 14.70 -7.34 -8.83
CA HIS A 96 14.22 -6.06 -9.34
C HIS A 96 13.97 -5.07 -8.20
N GLN A 97 13.26 -5.48 -7.15
CA GLN A 97 13.02 -4.67 -5.95
C GLN A 97 14.31 -4.23 -5.24
N LEU A 98 15.31 -5.11 -5.14
CA LEU A 98 16.60 -4.76 -4.54
C LEU A 98 17.41 -3.81 -5.43
N SER A 99 17.39 -4.01 -6.74
CA SER A 99 18.10 -3.14 -7.68
C SER A 99 17.54 -1.73 -7.66
N THR A 100 16.22 -1.58 -7.56
CA THR A 100 15.51 -0.29 -7.57
C THR A 100 15.61 0.44 -6.24
N ALA A 101 15.73 -0.28 -5.12
CA ALA A 101 15.99 0.33 -3.81
C ALA A 101 17.44 0.82 -3.65
N LYS A 102 18.39 0.27 -4.42
CA LYS A 102 19.82 0.55 -4.26
C LYS A 102 20.12 2.02 -4.53
N GLY A 103 20.62 2.74 -3.52
CA GLY A 103 20.90 4.17 -3.62
C GLY A 103 19.69 5.07 -3.38
N MET A 104 18.47 4.50 -3.38
CA MET A 104 17.21 5.20 -3.04
C MET A 104 16.91 5.16 -1.54
N VAL A 105 17.34 4.09 -0.86
CA VAL A 105 17.17 3.93 0.59
C VAL A 105 18.49 4.01 1.34
N ASN A 106 18.44 4.31 2.64
CA ASN A 106 19.61 4.30 3.50
C ASN A 106 20.20 2.88 3.67
N ALA A 107 21.43 2.80 4.20
CA ALA A 107 22.16 1.54 4.33
C ALA A 107 21.43 0.51 5.22
N ASP A 108 20.77 0.96 6.29
CA ASP A 108 20.05 0.09 7.21
C ASP A 108 18.81 -0.53 6.55
N ARG A 109 18.06 0.27 5.78
CA ARG A 109 16.91 -0.19 5.00
C ARG A 109 17.33 -1.15 3.91
N MET A 110 18.44 -0.88 3.23
CA MET A 110 19.00 -1.78 2.23
C MET A 110 19.39 -3.13 2.84
N ARG A 111 20.04 -3.12 4.02
CA ARG A 111 20.38 -4.34 4.76
C ARG A 111 19.12 -5.15 5.11
N GLN A 112 18.08 -4.50 5.63
CA GLN A 112 16.82 -5.18 5.97
C GLN A 112 16.13 -5.79 4.75
N LEU A 113 16.12 -5.09 3.60
CA LEU A 113 15.59 -5.63 2.34
C LEU A 113 16.36 -6.88 1.89
N LEU A 114 17.70 -6.88 2.02
CA LEU A 114 18.53 -8.04 1.70
C LEU A 114 18.23 -9.22 2.64
N GLU A 115 18.09 -8.98 3.94
CA GLU A 115 17.75 -10.03 4.92
C GLU A 115 16.37 -10.64 4.65
N GLN A 116 15.40 -9.81 4.24
CA GLN A 116 14.05 -10.27 3.88
C GLN A 116 14.04 -11.07 2.58
N ALA A 117 14.90 -10.71 1.63
CA ALA A 117 15.07 -11.42 0.37
C ALA A 117 15.63 -12.85 0.56
N GLU A 118 16.38 -13.10 1.63
CA GLU A 118 16.98 -14.41 1.92
C GLU A 118 16.00 -15.39 2.59
N ASP A 119 14.89 -14.93 3.18
CA ASP A 119 13.99 -15.75 4.00
C ASP A 119 12.51 -15.61 3.58
N SER A 120 12.18 -16.10 2.38
CA SER A 120 10.84 -16.01 1.78
C SER A 120 9.75 -16.83 2.50
N HIS A 121 10.11 -17.69 3.46
CA HIS A 121 9.18 -18.58 4.15
C HIS A 121 8.73 -18.06 5.52
N ARG A 122 9.31 -16.94 5.98
CA ARG A 122 9.06 -16.41 7.31
C ARG A 122 8.00 -15.31 7.28
N HIS A 123 7.16 -15.30 8.31
CA HIS A 123 6.28 -14.15 8.57
C HIS A 123 7.12 -13.01 9.15
N PHE A 124 6.93 -11.80 8.61
CA PHE A 124 7.59 -10.60 9.10
C PHE A 124 6.62 -9.79 9.94
N SER A 125 7.09 -9.38 11.11
CA SER A 125 6.33 -8.54 12.04
C SER A 125 6.86 -7.11 11.97
N ILE A 126 5.96 -6.16 11.76
CA ILE A 126 6.29 -4.73 11.78
C ILE A 126 5.43 -4.08 12.86
N GLU A 127 6.06 -3.43 13.83
CA GLU A 127 5.34 -2.70 14.87
C GLU A 127 5.15 -1.23 14.47
N PHE A 128 3.94 -0.71 14.64
CA PHE A 128 3.65 0.70 14.42
C PHE A 128 2.53 1.19 15.36
N PRO A 129 2.54 2.47 15.80
CA PRO A 129 1.52 3.00 16.69
C PRO A 129 0.09 2.84 16.14
N THR A 130 -0.80 2.24 16.93
CA THR A 130 -2.16 1.90 16.49
C THR A 130 -2.94 3.14 16.07
N TRP A 131 -2.85 4.22 16.84
CA TRP A 131 -3.55 5.48 16.57
C TRP A 131 -3.09 6.15 15.28
N ALA A 132 -1.78 6.08 15.00
CA ALA A 132 -1.26 6.55 13.73
C ALA A 132 -1.84 5.73 12.55
N LEU A 133 -1.91 4.40 12.66
CA LEU A 133 -2.50 3.56 11.62
C LEU A 133 -3.99 3.86 11.39
N THR A 134 -4.77 3.99 12.47
CA THR A 134 -6.22 4.24 12.35
C THR A 134 -6.54 5.65 11.85
N ALA A 135 -5.69 6.64 12.15
CA ALA A 135 -5.86 8.00 11.63
C ALA A 135 -5.66 8.07 10.12
N ALA A 136 -4.68 7.34 9.58
CA ALA A 136 -4.29 7.43 8.17
C ALA A 136 -4.94 6.39 7.25
N SER A 137 -5.49 5.31 7.81
CA SER A 137 -6.05 4.21 7.04
C SER A 137 -7.48 3.91 7.50
N PRO A 138 -8.48 4.22 6.65
CA PRO A 138 -9.86 3.83 6.91
C PRO A 138 -10.01 2.31 7.11
N LEU A 139 -9.16 1.52 6.46
CA LEU A 139 -9.12 0.07 6.62
C LEU A 139 -8.71 -0.32 8.04
N PHE A 140 -7.60 0.24 8.56
CA PHE A 140 -7.18 -0.04 9.93
C PHE A 140 -8.17 0.50 10.96
N LYS A 141 -8.78 1.66 10.71
CA LYS A 141 -9.86 2.22 11.55
C LYS A 141 -11.02 1.23 11.68
N GLN A 142 -11.54 0.73 10.56
CA GLN A 142 -12.62 -0.26 10.54
C GLN A 142 -12.23 -1.57 11.24
N CYS A 143 -11.01 -2.07 11.02
CA CYS A 143 -10.51 -3.27 11.70
C CYS A 143 -10.45 -3.09 13.22
N HIS A 144 -9.96 -1.93 13.68
CA HIS A 144 -9.85 -1.63 15.10
C HIS A 144 -11.23 -1.44 15.76
N GLU A 145 -12.16 -0.75 15.08
CA GLU A 145 -13.54 -0.57 15.53
C GLU A 145 -14.30 -1.90 15.61
N ALA A 146 -14.08 -2.81 14.65
CA ALA A 146 -14.71 -4.13 14.64
C ALA A 146 -14.14 -5.08 15.72
N GLN A 147 -12.85 -4.92 16.07
CA GLN A 147 -12.17 -5.75 17.08
C GLN A 147 -11.28 -4.89 17.99
N PRO A 148 -11.88 -4.20 18.97
CA PRO A 148 -11.12 -3.40 19.94
C PRO A 148 -10.18 -4.31 20.74
N GLY A 149 -8.88 -4.07 20.63
CA GLY A 149 -7.84 -4.89 21.28
C GLY A 149 -7.08 -5.85 20.34
N LEU A 150 -7.37 -5.83 19.03
CA LEU A 150 -6.55 -6.54 18.06
C LEU A 150 -5.12 -5.97 18.03
N SER A 151 -4.18 -6.70 18.62
CA SER A 151 -2.76 -6.32 18.66
C SER A 151 -1.98 -6.79 17.43
N ALA A 152 -2.51 -7.74 16.66
CA ALA A 152 -1.87 -8.31 15.50
C ALA A 152 -2.78 -8.28 14.28
N ILE A 153 -2.36 -7.58 13.23
CA ILE A 153 -3.16 -7.31 12.04
C ILE A 153 -2.49 -7.99 10.84
N PRO A 154 -3.13 -8.97 10.20
CA PRO A 154 -2.56 -9.60 9.01
C PRO A 154 -2.61 -8.65 7.81
N VAL A 155 -1.48 -8.50 7.12
CA VAL A 155 -1.38 -7.69 5.89
C VAL A 155 -0.77 -8.54 4.79
N LYS A 156 -1.49 -8.68 3.68
CA LYS A 156 -1.04 -9.45 2.51
C LYS A 156 -0.25 -8.53 1.57
N LEU A 157 1.05 -8.76 1.42
CA LEU A 157 1.91 -7.92 0.57
C LEU A 157 1.92 -8.33 -0.91
N GLY A 158 1.49 -9.56 -1.21
CA GLY A 158 1.62 -10.12 -2.55
C GLY A 158 3.10 -10.27 -2.91
N ASN A 159 3.52 -9.69 -4.03
CA ASN A 159 4.89 -9.73 -4.53
C ASN A 159 5.74 -8.53 -4.09
N LEU A 160 5.35 -7.87 -2.99
CA LEU A 160 6.09 -6.75 -2.42
C LEU A 160 6.92 -7.18 -1.20
N LEU A 161 8.18 -6.77 -1.15
CA LEU A 161 9.04 -7.00 0.01
C LEU A 161 8.60 -6.13 1.20
N PRO A 162 8.60 -6.67 2.44
CA PRO A 162 8.20 -5.93 3.65
C PRO A 162 8.99 -4.63 3.87
N GLY A 163 10.23 -4.53 3.38
CA GLY A 163 11.06 -3.34 3.52
C GLY A 163 10.45 -2.09 2.88
N TYR A 164 9.64 -2.22 1.82
CA TYR A 164 8.91 -1.08 1.25
C TYR A 164 7.78 -0.60 2.17
N VAL A 165 7.09 -1.52 2.84
CA VAL A 165 6.10 -1.16 3.87
C VAL A 165 6.76 -0.40 5.00
N MET A 166 7.92 -0.88 5.47
CA MET A 166 8.67 -0.20 6.51
C MET A 166 9.18 1.19 6.06
N CYS A 167 9.62 1.36 4.81
CA CYS A 167 9.95 2.69 4.26
C CYS A 167 8.77 3.67 4.37
N VAL A 168 7.59 3.24 3.92
CA VAL A 168 6.37 4.07 3.95
C VAL A 168 5.95 4.40 5.37
N LEU A 169 6.13 3.46 6.31
CA LEU A 169 5.84 3.71 7.72
C LEU A 169 6.86 4.67 8.37
N ASP A 170 8.15 4.57 8.03
CA ASP A 170 9.16 5.54 8.48
C ASP A 170 8.82 6.94 7.97
N TRP A 171 8.48 7.04 6.68
CA TRP A 171 8.02 8.26 6.05
C TRP A 171 6.80 8.84 6.78
N TYR A 172 5.78 8.02 7.03
CA TYR A 172 4.58 8.46 7.73
C TYR A 172 4.89 8.90 9.17
N GLY A 173 5.75 8.16 9.89
CA GLY A 173 6.24 8.54 11.21
C GLY A 173 6.97 9.89 11.19
N HIS A 174 7.81 10.13 10.19
CA HIS A 174 8.46 11.43 10.00
C HIS A 174 7.44 12.53 9.67
N ALA A 175 6.44 12.28 8.83
CA ALA A 175 5.40 13.26 8.50
C ALA A 175 4.58 13.68 9.74
N LEU A 176 4.28 12.73 10.63
CA LEU A 176 3.61 12.99 11.91
C LEU A 176 4.41 13.91 12.84
N GLN A 177 5.75 13.88 12.75
CA GLN A 177 6.66 14.67 13.57
C GLN A 177 7.07 16.00 12.91
N ASN A 178 6.78 16.18 11.63
CA ASN A 178 7.19 17.34 10.86
C ASN A 178 6.00 18.27 10.54
N LYS A 179 6.32 19.47 10.07
CA LYS A 179 5.32 20.46 9.66
C LYS A 179 4.56 20.02 8.40
N HIS A 180 5.21 19.28 7.52
CA HIS A 180 4.64 18.83 6.25
C HIS A 180 4.00 17.45 6.41
N TRP A 181 2.68 17.39 6.21
CA TRP A 181 1.90 16.15 6.37
C TRP A 181 2.14 15.15 5.25
N ASN A 182 2.30 15.67 4.02
CA ASN A 182 2.23 14.84 2.83
C ASN A 182 3.45 14.90 1.90
N ASP A 183 4.55 15.52 2.34
CA ASP A 183 5.76 15.63 1.51
C ASP A 183 6.58 14.33 1.58
N PHE A 184 6.17 13.34 0.79
CA PHE A 184 6.87 12.05 0.63
C PHE A 184 7.81 12.02 -0.56
N LEU A 185 7.68 12.98 -1.45
CA LEU A 185 8.57 13.16 -2.58
C LEU A 185 9.69 14.13 -2.17
N PRO A 186 10.97 13.77 -2.35
CA PRO A 186 12.04 14.73 -2.21
C PRO A 186 11.91 15.82 -3.29
N GLU A 187 12.51 16.99 -3.07
CA GLU A 187 12.49 18.12 -4.02
C GLU A 187 12.98 17.75 -5.43
N SER A 188 13.83 16.73 -5.53
CA SER A 188 14.35 16.20 -6.80
C SER A 188 14.30 14.68 -6.78
N PRO A 189 13.14 14.07 -7.11
CA PRO A 189 13.01 12.62 -7.13
C PRO A 189 13.81 12.02 -8.28
N SER A 190 14.56 10.95 -8.01
CA SER A 190 15.25 10.20 -9.06
C SER A 190 14.22 9.53 -9.98
N VAL A 191 14.29 9.81 -11.28
CA VAL A 191 13.43 9.22 -12.32
C VAL A 191 14.23 8.47 -13.37
N ASP A 192 15.54 8.32 -13.17
CA ASP A 192 16.43 7.73 -14.15
C ASP A 192 16.42 6.20 -14.12
N GLY A 193 16.40 5.59 -15.30
CA GLY A 193 16.64 4.15 -15.46
C GLY A 193 15.64 3.28 -14.68
N HIS A 194 16.14 2.38 -13.83
CA HIS A 194 15.30 1.48 -13.03
C HIS A 194 14.78 2.15 -11.74
N ASP A 195 15.40 3.25 -11.29
CA ASP A 195 15.12 3.86 -9.98
C ASP A 195 13.69 4.39 -9.89
N LYS A 196 13.05 4.69 -11.03
CA LYS A 196 11.63 5.05 -11.11
C LYS A 196 10.67 4.02 -10.49
N TRP A 197 11.01 2.72 -10.53
CA TRP A 197 10.18 1.67 -9.94
C TRP A 197 10.15 1.72 -8.42
N TYR A 198 11.15 2.33 -7.78
CA TYR A 198 11.15 2.55 -6.33
C TYR A 198 9.88 3.25 -5.87
N TRP A 199 9.47 4.30 -6.58
CA TRP A 199 8.27 5.07 -6.28
C TRP A 199 7.00 4.24 -6.45
N VAL A 200 6.96 3.37 -7.48
CA VAL A 200 5.82 2.46 -7.71
C VAL A 200 5.70 1.43 -6.57
N TYR A 201 6.81 0.92 -6.05
CA TYR A 201 6.80 0.02 -4.90
C TYR A 201 6.39 0.71 -3.60
N CYS A 202 6.83 1.95 -3.37
CA CYS A 202 6.33 2.75 -2.25
C CYS A 202 4.83 3.04 -2.38
N TYR A 203 4.34 3.35 -3.59
CA TYR A 203 2.91 3.49 -3.86
C TYR A 203 2.16 2.19 -3.54
N ALA A 204 2.65 1.05 -4.01
CA ALA A 204 2.05 -0.25 -3.72
C ALA A 204 2.00 -0.54 -2.21
N ALA A 205 3.06 -0.22 -1.45
CA ALA A 205 3.07 -0.30 0.00
C ALA A 205 1.98 0.59 0.64
N MET A 206 1.83 1.84 0.21
CA MET A 206 0.80 2.75 0.71
C MET A 206 -0.61 2.18 0.46
N ARG A 207 -0.86 1.65 -0.74
CA ARG A 207 -2.15 1.05 -1.12
C ARG A 207 -2.46 -0.19 -0.28
N VAL A 208 -1.49 -1.06 -0.05
CA VAL A 208 -1.63 -2.27 0.79
C VAL A 208 -1.94 -1.92 2.24
N LEU A 209 -1.37 -0.82 2.76
CA LEU A 209 -1.67 -0.30 4.11
C LEU A 209 -3.00 0.48 4.19
N GLY A 210 -3.66 0.75 3.06
CA GLY A 210 -4.86 1.59 3.01
C GLY A 210 -4.61 3.08 3.23
N LEU A 211 -3.36 3.53 3.02
CA LEU A 211 -2.93 4.94 3.11
C LEU A 211 -3.30 5.69 1.83
N ASN A 212 -4.59 5.76 1.51
CA ASN A 212 -5.07 6.17 0.18
C ASN A 212 -4.75 7.63 -0.16
N ASP A 213 -4.87 8.54 0.82
CA ASP A 213 -4.62 9.97 0.59
C ASP A 213 -3.13 10.24 0.32
N PHE A 214 -2.26 9.48 1.00
CA PHE A 214 -0.83 9.47 0.77
C PHE A 214 -0.48 8.89 -0.60
N ALA A 215 -1.10 7.77 -0.95
CA ALA A 215 -0.92 7.13 -2.24
C ALA A 215 -1.34 8.04 -3.41
N ALA A 216 -2.38 8.87 -3.24
CA ALA A 216 -2.88 9.77 -4.28
C ALA A 216 -1.84 10.81 -4.71
N GLN A 217 -0.98 11.28 -3.80
CA GLN A 217 0.08 12.22 -4.16
C GLN A 217 1.18 11.56 -4.96
N LEU A 218 1.60 10.37 -4.52
CA LEU A 218 2.59 9.58 -5.23
C LEU A 218 2.05 9.10 -6.59
N GLN A 219 0.74 8.85 -6.69
CA GLN A 219 0.05 8.54 -7.94
C GLN A 219 0.29 9.64 -8.97
N MET A 220 -0.01 10.92 -8.66
CA MET A 220 0.18 12.03 -9.61
C MET A 220 1.61 12.11 -10.16
N PHE A 221 2.61 11.81 -9.31
CA PHE A 221 3.99 11.74 -9.74
C PHE A 221 4.26 10.53 -10.67
N ILE A 222 3.79 9.33 -10.30
CA ILE A 222 3.95 8.13 -11.12
C ILE A 222 3.24 8.29 -12.47
N GLU A 223 2.09 8.95 -12.51
CA GLU A 223 1.37 9.27 -13.75
C GLU A 223 2.22 10.10 -14.71
N SER A 224 3.07 11.00 -14.20
CA SER A 224 3.97 11.81 -15.03
C SER A 224 5.10 11.02 -15.69
N ILE A 225 5.38 9.80 -15.22
CA ILE A 225 6.44 8.90 -15.71
C ILE A 225 5.87 7.56 -16.22
N ILE A 226 4.55 7.46 -16.39
CA ILE A 226 3.86 6.20 -16.68
C ILE A 226 4.23 5.63 -18.06
N ASP A 227 4.43 6.50 -19.03
CA ASP A 227 4.81 6.15 -20.41
C ASP A 227 6.12 5.35 -20.44
N ASP A 228 7.08 5.73 -19.59
CA ASP A 228 8.38 5.08 -19.48
C ASP A 228 8.31 3.74 -18.70
N LEU A 229 7.25 3.51 -17.93
CA LEU A 229 7.02 2.28 -17.17
C LEU A 229 6.26 1.25 -18.01
N ALA A 230 5.28 1.70 -18.80
CA ALA A 230 4.30 0.90 -19.54
C ALA A 230 4.81 0.40 -20.92
N THR A 231 6.07 -0.04 -21.01
CA THR A 231 6.63 -0.51 -22.29
C THR A 231 6.23 -1.94 -22.63
N ASN A 232 6.07 -2.83 -21.63
CA ASN A 232 5.48 -4.16 -21.79
C ASN A 232 4.88 -4.65 -20.45
N ILE A 233 4.06 -5.71 -20.51
CA ILE A 233 3.46 -6.28 -19.29
C ILE A 233 4.48 -6.92 -18.36
N SER A 234 5.56 -7.50 -18.89
CA SER A 234 6.61 -8.12 -18.07
C SER A 234 7.24 -7.14 -17.07
N ASN A 235 7.27 -5.85 -17.40
CA ASN A 235 7.80 -4.82 -16.53
C ASN A 235 6.97 -4.61 -15.27
N TYR A 236 5.67 -4.86 -15.28
CA TYR A 236 4.78 -4.66 -14.13
C TYR A 236 4.00 -5.90 -13.73
N ALA A 237 4.29 -7.06 -14.32
CA ALA A 237 3.70 -8.34 -13.93
C ALA A 237 3.89 -8.64 -12.43
N HIS A 238 5.00 -8.18 -11.87
CA HIS A 238 5.30 -8.27 -10.45
C HIS A 238 4.31 -7.51 -9.55
N LEU A 239 3.50 -6.59 -10.08
CA LEU A 239 2.47 -5.87 -9.32
C LEU A 239 1.09 -6.55 -9.37
N LEU A 240 0.84 -7.47 -10.31
CA LEU A 240 -0.48 -8.07 -10.55
C LEU A 240 -1.04 -8.83 -9.34
N ASN A 241 -0.17 -9.33 -8.47
CA ASN A 241 -0.54 -10.02 -7.22
C ASN A 241 -0.48 -9.13 -5.97
N THR A 242 -0.08 -7.86 -6.12
CA THR A 242 0.02 -6.88 -5.03
C THR A 242 -1.09 -5.84 -5.12
N LEU A 243 -1.31 -5.27 -6.30
CA LEU A 243 -2.34 -4.29 -6.57
C LEU A 243 -3.52 -4.93 -7.29
N ARG A 244 -4.71 -4.40 -7.03
CA ARG A 244 -5.92 -4.84 -7.73
C ARG A 244 -5.91 -4.32 -9.17
N ALA A 245 -6.58 -5.03 -10.07
CA ALA A 245 -6.71 -4.62 -11.47
C ALA A 245 -7.46 -3.28 -11.66
N ASP A 246 -8.31 -2.90 -10.70
CA ASP A 246 -9.02 -1.61 -10.67
C ASP A 246 -8.20 -0.48 -10.03
N ASP A 247 -6.96 -0.73 -9.61
CA ASP A 247 -6.07 0.31 -9.12
C ASP A 247 -5.71 1.30 -10.25
N PRO A 248 -5.72 2.63 -9.99
CA PRO A 248 -5.47 3.63 -11.03
C PRO A 248 -4.16 3.43 -11.79
N ILE A 249 -3.07 3.10 -11.10
CA ILE A 249 -1.76 2.87 -11.73
C ILE A 249 -1.78 1.58 -12.54
N MET A 250 -2.37 0.49 -12.01
CA MET A 250 -2.49 -0.77 -12.76
C MET A 250 -3.32 -0.62 -14.03
N PHE A 251 -4.44 0.12 -13.94
CA PHE A 251 -5.28 0.40 -15.08
C PHE A 251 -4.53 1.19 -16.16
N GLN A 252 -3.79 2.25 -15.76
CA GLN A 252 -3.02 3.05 -16.70
C GLN A 252 -1.88 2.26 -17.34
N LEU A 253 -1.08 1.51 -16.56
CA LEU A 253 -0.03 0.64 -17.10
C LEU A 253 -0.59 -0.32 -18.16
N ALA A 254 -1.73 -0.95 -17.87
CA ALA A 254 -2.40 -1.84 -18.81
C ALA A 254 -2.92 -1.10 -20.05
N TRP A 255 -3.56 0.06 -19.87
CA TRP A 255 -4.05 0.88 -20.98
C TRP A 255 -2.91 1.29 -21.93
N TYR A 256 -1.82 1.85 -21.40
CA TYR A 256 -0.68 2.28 -22.20
C TYR A 256 -0.01 1.11 -22.92
N THR A 257 0.12 -0.04 -22.25
CA THR A 257 0.64 -1.26 -22.89
C THR A 257 -0.25 -1.70 -24.06
N VAL A 258 -1.57 -1.60 -23.91
CA VAL A 258 -2.54 -1.91 -24.98
C VAL A 258 -2.51 -0.88 -26.11
N MET A 259 -2.31 0.40 -25.82
CA MET A 259 -2.13 1.41 -26.86
C MET A 259 -0.82 1.20 -27.64
N ASN A 260 0.25 0.81 -26.93
CA ASN A 260 1.53 0.45 -27.54
C ASN A 260 1.44 -0.82 -28.42
N LEU A 261 0.52 -1.74 -28.10
CA LEU A 261 0.22 -2.91 -28.93
C LEU A 261 -0.37 -2.57 -30.30
N GLN A 262 -0.96 -1.38 -30.49
CA GLN A 262 -1.51 -0.96 -31.79
C GLN A 262 -0.43 -0.54 -32.79
N GLN A 263 0.81 -0.33 -32.32
CA GLN A 263 1.96 -0.06 -33.18
C GLN A 263 2.75 -1.37 -33.36
N PRO A 264 3.33 -1.65 -34.54
CA PRO A 264 4.15 -2.83 -34.76
C PRO A 264 5.40 -2.78 -33.85
N SER A 265 5.27 -3.36 -32.66
CA SER A 265 6.29 -3.41 -31.62
C SER A 265 6.86 -4.83 -31.52
N PRO A 266 8.17 -5.03 -31.71
CA PRO A 266 8.79 -6.37 -31.74
C PRO A 266 8.92 -7.04 -30.36
N HIS A 267 8.32 -6.47 -29.30
CA HIS A 267 8.62 -6.83 -27.91
C HIS A 267 7.48 -7.53 -27.14
N LEU A 268 6.39 -7.91 -27.79
CA LEU A 268 5.23 -8.52 -27.13
C LEU A 268 4.97 -9.94 -27.61
N THR A 269 4.88 -10.86 -26.65
CA THR A 269 4.63 -12.29 -26.87
C THR A 269 3.13 -12.60 -26.77
N GLN A 270 2.69 -13.72 -27.34
CA GLN A 270 1.30 -14.19 -27.16
C GLN A 270 0.92 -14.33 -25.68
N LEU A 271 1.86 -14.79 -24.85
CA LEU A 271 1.68 -14.95 -23.41
C LEU A 271 1.40 -13.62 -22.70
N ASP A 272 2.05 -12.54 -23.15
CA ASP A 272 1.83 -11.20 -22.59
C ASP A 272 0.40 -10.72 -22.85
N CYS A 273 -0.10 -10.94 -24.07
CA CYS A 273 -1.47 -10.61 -24.45
C CYS A 273 -2.51 -11.43 -23.67
N GLU A 274 -2.28 -12.74 -23.52
CA GLU A 274 -3.13 -13.63 -22.71
C GLU A 274 -3.18 -13.16 -21.25
N THR A 275 -2.02 -12.84 -20.66
CA THR A 275 -1.91 -12.33 -19.29
C THR A 275 -2.69 -11.02 -19.12
N LEU A 276 -2.58 -10.11 -20.09
CA LEU A 276 -3.27 -8.82 -20.07
C LEU A 276 -4.78 -8.99 -20.18
N ALA A 277 -5.26 -9.87 -21.06
CA ALA A 277 -6.68 -10.18 -21.21
C ALA A 277 -7.27 -10.86 -19.96
N GLU A 278 -6.50 -11.71 -19.28
CA GLU A 278 -6.92 -12.37 -18.05
C GLU A 278 -7.05 -11.39 -16.88
N HIS A 279 -6.04 -10.54 -16.67
CA HIS A 279 -5.99 -9.62 -15.53
C HIS A 279 -6.78 -8.33 -15.76
N PHE A 280 -6.98 -7.94 -17.03
CA PHE A 280 -7.74 -6.75 -17.42
C PHE A 280 -8.79 -7.10 -18.48
N PRO A 281 -9.91 -7.76 -18.08
CA PRO A 281 -10.94 -8.23 -19.00
C PRO A 281 -11.53 -7.13 -19.89
N GLN A 282 -11.55 -5.88 -19.42
CA GLN A 282 -12.00 -4.73 -20.21
C GLN A 282 -11.18 -4.50 -21.48
N PHE A 283 -9.93 -4.99 -21.54
CA PHE A 283 -9.06 -4.86 -22.71
C PHE A 283 -9.03 -6.13 -23.57
N ALA A 284 -9.59 -7.25 -23.10
CA ALA A 284 -9.52 -8.55 -23.80
C ALA A 284 -10.01 -8.49 -25.25
N GLY A 285 -11.12 -7.78 -25.51
CA GLY A 285 -11.64 -7.62 -26.88
C GLY A 285 -10.68 -6.89 -27.82
N LEU A 286 -10.04 -5.83 -27.32
CA LEU A 286 -9.06 -5.06 -28.08
C LEU A 286 -7.78 -5.87 -28.33
N VAL A 287 -7.25 -6.52 -27.29
CA VAL A 287 -6.07 -7.38 -27.38
C VAL A 287 -6.27 -8.52 -28.38
N ASN A 288 -7.43 -9.20 -28.34
CA ASN A 288 -7.76 -10.27 -29.27
C ASN A 288 -7.84 -9.79 -30.73
N THR A 289 -8.34 -8.57 -30.94
CA THR A 289 -8.41 -7.98 -32.28
C THR A 289 -7.00 -7.70 -32.82
N ILE A 290 -6.10 -7.19 -31.99
CA ILE A 290 -4.70 -6.92 -32.35
C ILE A 290 -3.97 -8.23 -32.68
N LEU A 291 -4.15 -9.28 -31.87
CA LEU A 291 -3.57 -10.61 -32.11
C LEU A 291 -4.03 -11.25 -33.43
N GLN A 292 -5.24 -10.96 -33.89
CA GLN A 292 -5.76 -11.50 -35.16
C GLN A 292 -5.30 -10.69 -36.38
N ALA A 293 -4.83 -9.45 -36.18
CA ALA A 293 -4.37 -8.56 -37.24
C ALA A 293 -2.88 -8.74 -37.60
N HIS A 294 -2.12 -9.46 -36.77
CA HIS A 294 -0.70 -9.77 -36.92
C HIS A 294 -0.47 -11.27 -37.11
#